data_AF-A0A7C5TEB4-F1
#
_entry.id   AF-A0A7C5TEB4-F1
#
_cell.length_a   1.000
_cell.length_b   1.000
_cell.length_c   1.000
_cell.angle_alpha   90.00
_cell.angle_beta   90.00
_cell.angle_gamma   90.00
#
_symmetry.space_group_name_H-M   'P 1'
#
loop_
_entity.id
_entity.type
_entity.pdbx_description
1 polymer ?
#
loop_
_entity_poly.entity_id
_entity_poly.type
_entity_poly.pdbx_seq_one_letter_code
_entity_poly.pdbx_strand_id
1 'polypeptide(L)'
;MVALKYVVVGVVVVVVIAAALTLLLPTQHKAPVQYVGSPSGYEAFVPSGQTINYNGHTDPTGTLILPDGKTIEHVVWDGQYANTIIQNHNQIVQLNGEWVGKTNPVNGQPYVQQQDFYVMLGQIPVQQATINGQTYYVIEADKINPQNIAGFYTYQGWVPNVVVAMNMPGTHAAVLPGNSPVFQWTNTTGTVAYQTMLYQHYIEYAAGRHVLVLPNGTIIPYGSVSPLGSALFNFTSPSQVYNPSS
;
A
#
# COMPACT_ATOMS: atom_id res chain seq x y z
N MET A 1 37.76 15.36 66.84
CA MET A 1 36.45 15.50 66.17
C MET A 1 36.46 16.78 65.36
N VAL A 2 36.36 16.71 64.03
CA VAL A 2 35.38 17.41 63.18
C VAL A 2 35.45 16.72 61.82
N ALA A 3 34.28 16.37 61.29
CA ALA A 3 34.06 15.54 60.13
C ALA A 3 33.92 16.37 58.83
N LEU A 4 34.43 15.78 57.75
CA LEU A 4 33.80 15.59 56.43
C LEU A 4 32.86 16.70 55.91
N LYS A 5 33.31 17.45 54.89
CA LYS A 5 32.45 18.05 53.87
C LYS A 5 33.15 17.95 52.51
N TYR A 6 32.36 17.88 51.45
CA TYR A 6 32.71 17.78 50.01
C TYR A 6 32.71 16.39 49.37
N VAL A 7 31.58 15.67 49.38
CA VAL A 7 31.21 14.81 48.24
C VAL A 7 29.67 14.70 48.12
N VAL A 8 28.93 15.79 47.85
CA VAL A 8 27.51 15.66 47.40
C VAL A 8 27.07 16.91 46.64
N VAL A 9 27.54 17.14 45.41
CA VAL A 9 26.90 18.14 44.51
C VAL A 9 26.76 17.65 43.05
N GLY A 10 27.47 16.60 42.65
CA GLY A 10 27.48 16.15 41.24
C GLY A 10 26.40 15.17 40.78
N VAL A 11 25.53 14.66 41.67
CA VAL A 11 24.63 13.52 41.34
C VAL A 11 23.16 13.92 41.21
N VAL A 12 22.74 15.09 41.71
CA VAL A 12 21.30 15.44 41.77
C VAL A 12 20.78 16.08 40.47
N VAL A 13 21.63 16.69 39.64
CA VAL A 13 21.17 17.39 38.42
C VAL A 13 20.93 16.42 37.25
N VAL A 14 21.62 15.29 37.18
CA VAL A 14 21.45 14.31 36.09
C VAL A 14 20.15 13.50 36.24
N VAL A 15 19.72 13.23 37.48
CA VAL A 15 18.48 12.46 37.73
C VAL A 15 17.23 13.27 37.42
N VAL A 16 17.24 14.59 37.62
CA VAL A 16 16.07 15.44 37.37
C VAL A 16 15.82 15.63 35.86
N ILE A 17 16.87 15.69 35.04
CA ILE A 17 16.73 15.76 33.57
C ILE A 17 16.28 14.40 33.01
N ALA A 18 16.81 13.29 33.52
CA ALA A 18 16.37 11.95 33.13
C ALA A 18 14.91 11.66 33.54
N ALA A 19 14.45 12.15 34.70
CA ALA A 19 13.07 12.00 35.14
C ALA A 19 12.09 12.93 34.40
N ALA A 20 12.53 14.14 34.01
CA ALA A 20 11.69 15.06 33.23
C ALA A 20 11.51 14.60 31.77
N LEU A 21 12.52 13.94 31.18
CA LEU A 21 12.43 13.35 29.84
C LEU A 21 11.61 12.06 29.79
N THR A 22 11.47 11.31 30.90
CA THR A 22 10.61 10.11 30.94
C THR A 22 9.15 10.41 31.28
N LEU A 23 8.85 11.60 31.86
CA LEU A 23 7.48 12.01 32.23
C LEU A 23 6.72 12.72 31.10
N LEU A 24 7.39 13.14 30.04
CA LEU A 24 6.77 13.67 28.82
C LEU A 24 6.71 12.57 27.76
N LEU A 25 6.12 11.42 28.10
CA LEU A 25 5.48 10.62 27.06
C LEU A 25 4.36 11.50 26.49
N PRO A 26 4.39 11.89 25.21
CA PRO A 26 3.25 12.59 24.63
C PRO A 26 2.04 11.70 24.87
N THR A 27 1.07 12.19 25.63
CA THR A 27 -0.21 11.52 25.77
C THR A 27 -0.81 11.45 24.39
N GLN A 28 -0.73 10.27 23.77
CA GLN A 28 -1.39 9.99 22.51
C GLN A 28 -2.89 10.10 22.77
N HIS A 29 -3.46 11.26 22.52
CA HIS A 29 -4.90 11.44 22.50
C HIS A 29 -5.45 10.65 21.31
N LYS A 30 -6.02 9.49 21.61
CA LYS A 30 -6.74 8.67 20.64
C LYS A 30 -8.15 9.24 20.51
N ALA A 31 -8.48 9.75 19.32
CA ALA A 31 -9.86 10.04 18.98
C ALA A 31 -10.67 8.72 18.91
N PRO A 32 -11.99 8.74 19.13
CA PRO A 32 -12.82 7.54 18.92
C PRO A 32 -12.66 7.02 17.48
N VAL A 33 -12.70 5.70 17.34
CA VAL A 33 -12.62 5.02 16.05
C VAL A 33 -13.79 5.47 15.16
N GLN A 34 -13.46 5.88 13.95
CA GLN A 34 -14.39 6.23 12.89
C GLN A 34 -14.27 5.22 11.77
N TYR A 35 -15.39 4.84 11.18
CA TYR A 35 -15.42 3.97 10.01
C TYR A 35 -15.49 4.84 8.76
N VAL A 36 -14.47 4.76 7.91
CA VAL A 36 -14.43 5.46 6.63
C VAL A 36 -14.73 4.49 5.49
N GLY A 37 -15.22 5.02 4.37
CA GLY A 37 -15.51 4.21 3.18
C GLY A 37 -16.93 3.63 3.12
N SER A 38 -17.13 2.72 2.17
CA SER A 38 -18.44 2.11 1.88
C SER A 38 -18.54 0.71 2.48
N PRO A 39 -19.70 0.30 3.03
CA PRO A 39 -19.90 -1.05 3.58
C PRO A 39 -19.58 -2.19 2.61
N SER A 40 -19.71 -1.97 1.31
CA SER A 40 -19.45 -2.95 0.26
C SER A 40 -18.45 -2.48 -0.79
N GLY A 41 -17.71 -1.40 -0.52
CA GLY A 41 -16.74 -0.83 -1.44
C GLY A 41 -15.33 -1.34 -1.21
N TYR A 42 -14.45 -0.91 -2.09
CA TYR A 42 -13.02 -1.15 -2.02
C TYR A 42 -12.29 0.18 -1.77
N GLU A 43 -11.57 0.24 -0.67
CA GLU A 43 -10.65 1.32 -0.30
C GLU A 43 -9.22 0.80 -0.51
N ALA A 44 -8.25 1.69 -0.77
CA ALA A 44 -6.87 1.25 -0.93
C ALA A 44 -5.87 2.10 -0.16
N PHE A 45 -4.96 1.45 0.56
CA PHE A 45 -3.80 2.10 1.15
C PHE A 45 -2.62 2.04 0.17
N VAL A 46 -2.00 3.18 -0.09
CA VAL A 46 -0.83 3.33 -0.97
C VAL A 46 0.38 3.72 -0.12
N PRO A 47 1.34 2.82 0.12
CA PRO A 47 2.53 3.14 0.90
C PRO A 47 3.40 4.17 0.19
N SER A 48 3.95 5.10 0.98
CA SER A 48 4.86 6.17 0.53
C SER A 48 6.34 5.79 0.59
N GLY A 49 6.66 4.62 1.16
CA GLY A 49 8.02 4.20 1.51
C GLY A 49 8.52 4.75 2.84
N GLN A 50 7.79 5.66 3.49
CA GLN A 50 8.08 6.13 4.83
C GLN A 50 7.45 5.22 5.88
N THR A 51 8.13 5.06 7.01
CA THR A 51 7.63 4.33 8.18
C THR A 51 7.62 5.22 9.41
N ILE A 52 6.80 4.84 10.40
CA ILE A 52 6.73 5.51 11.69
C ILE A 52 6.71 4.48 12.81
N ASN A 53 7.24 4.85 13.99
CA ASN A 53 7.04 4.03 15.17
C ASN A 53 5.72 4.41 15.86
N TYR A 54 4.77 3.49 15.91
CA TYR A 54 3.48 3.68 16.55
C TYR A 54 3.11 2.41 17.34
N ASN A 55 2.56 2.58 18.55
CA ASN A 55 2.27 1.49 19.49
C ASN A 55 3.43 0.48 19.72
N GLY A 56 4.69 0.90 19.54
CA GLY A 56 5.87 0.05 19.71
C GLY A 56 6.26 -0.79 18.49
N HIS A 57 5.59 -0.60 17.35
CA HIS A 57 5.89 -1.26 16.08
C HIS A 57 6.30 -0.24 15.01
N THR A 58 6.96 -0.71 13.95
CA THR A 58 7.30 0.10 12.78
C THR A 58 6.25 -0.13 11.71
N ASP A 59 5.45 0.89 11.43
CA ASP A 59 4.29 0.82 10.54
C ASP A 59 4.52 1.64 9.27
N PRO A 60 4.05 1.18 8.10
CA PRO A 60 4.14 1.96 6.88
C PRO A 60 3.15 3.12 6.91
N THR A 61 3.58 4.22 6.30
CA THR A 61 2.76 5.42 6.12
C THR A 61 2.45 5.65 4.65
N GLY A 62 1.35 6.33 4.36
CA GLY A 62 0.89 6.47 2.99
C GLY A 62 -0.38 7.29 2.85
N THR A 63 -1.09 7.00 1.77
CA THR A 63 -2.35 7.64 1.39
C THR A 63 -3.46 6.59 1.33
N LEU A 64 -4.61 6.88 1.92
CA LEU A 64 -5.82 6.07 1.74
C LEU A 64 -6.65 6.64 0.60
N ILE A 65 -7.01 5.81 -0.37
CA ILE A 65 -7.88 6.14 -1.49
C ILE A 65 -9.26 5.56 -1.20
N LEU A 66 -10.28 6.41 -1.29
CA LEU A 66 -11.68 6.05 -1.12
C LEU A 66 -12.30 5.56 -2.44
N PRO A 67 -13.49 4.93 -2.42
CA PRO A 67 -14.12 4.37 -3.62
C PRO A 67 -14.38 5.37 -4.75
N ASP A 68 -14.52 6.66 -4.42
CA ASP A 68 -14.72 7.74 -5.38
C ASP A 68 -13.40 8.38 -5.90
N GLY A 69 -12.26 7.82 -5.49
CA GLY A 69 -10.93 8.31 -5.87
C GLY A 69 -10.40 9.46 -5.02
N LYS A 70 -11.17 9.94 -4.02
CA LYS A 70 -10.65 10.92 -3.05
C LYS A 70 -9.59 10.29 -2.17
N THR A 71 -8.69 11.13 -1.67
CA THR A 71 -7.56 10.70 -0.85
C THR A 71 -7.64 11.26 0.57
N ILE A 72 -7.12 10.48 1.52
CA ILE A 72 -6.77 10.89 2.87
C ILE A 72 -5.26 10.70 3.00
N GLU A 73 -4.54 11.79 3.20
CA GLU A 73 -3.09 11.77 3.38
C GLU A 73 -2.70 11.50 4.84
N HIS A 74 -1.41 11.24 5.07
CA HIS A 74 -0.86 10.96 6.40
C HIS A 74 -1.56 9.80 7.09
N VAL A 75 -1.70 8.70 6.35
CA VAL A 75 -2.31 7.47 6.86
C VAL A 75 -1.22 6.55 7.38
N VAL A 76 -1.46 5.92 8.54
CA VAL A 76 -0.61 4.87 9.12
C VAL A 76 -1.38 3.56 9.04
N TRP A 77 -0.72 2.49 8.57
CA TRP A 77 -1.27 1.13 8.63
C TRP A 77 -0.75 0.44 9.89
N ASP A 78 -1.55 0.38 10.96
CA ASP A 78 -1.17 -0.21 12.25
C ASP A 78 -1.79 -1.60 12.40
N GLY A 79 -0.94 -2.64 12.45
CA GLY A 79 -1.35 -4.03 12.69
C GLY A 79 -0.92 -5.02 11.59
N GLN A 80 -1.77 -6.03 11.36
CA GLN A 80 -1.49 -7.14 10.45
C GLN A 80 -0.99 -6.68 9.08
N TYR A 81 -0.05 -7.43 8.52
CA TYR A 81 0.59 -7.15 7.22
C TYR A 81 1.47 -5.90 7.13
N ALA A 82 1.65 -5.08 8.18
CA ALA A 82 2.53 -3.91 8.14
C ALA A 82 3.94 -4.24 7.61
N ASN A 83 4.58 -5.27 8.15
CA ASN A 83 5.90 -5.73 7.68
C ASN A 83 5.88 -6.23 6.23
N THR A 84 4.84 -6.95 5.82
CA THR A 84 4.66 -7.43 4.44
C THR A 84 4.52 -6.26 3.47
N ILE A 85 3.76 -5.23 3.85
CA ILE A 85 3.59 -4.01 3.06
C ILE A 85 4.93 -3.31 2.85
N ILE A 86 5.71 -3.13 3.92
CA ILE A 86 7.04 -2.53 3.85
C ILE A 86 7.96 -3.34 2.92
N GLN A 87 7.95 -4.67 3.05
CA GLN A 87 8.80 -5.55 2.24
C GLN A 87 8.46 -5.49 0.75
N ASN A 88 7.18 -5.62 0.39
CA ASN A 88 6.74 -5.55 -1.00
C ASN A 88 7.04 -4.18 -1.61
N HIS A 89 6.78 -3.09 -0.88
CA HIS A 89 7.07 -1.74 -1.36
C HIS A 89 8.55 -1.59 -1.68
N ASN A 90 9.43 -2.05 -0.79
CA ASN A 90 10.88 -2.02 -1.02
C ASN A 90 11.28 -2.87 -2.24
N GLN A 91 10.66 -4.04 -2.44
CA GLN A 91 10.91 -4.88 -3.62
C GLN A 91 10.48 -4.18 -4.92
N ILE A 92 9.31 -3.52 -4.94
CA ILE A 92 8.86 -2.75 -6.09
C ILE A 92 9.78 -1.56 -6.36
N VAL A 93 10.21 -0.83 -5.32
CA VAL A 93 11.17 0.27 -5.46
C VAL A 93 12.49 -0.23 -6.04
N GLN A 94 12.99 -1.38 -5.58
CA GLN A 94 14.20 -2.00 -6.14
C GLN A 94 14.02 -2.33 -7.63
N LEU A 95 12.94 -3.02 -7.99
CA LEU A 95 12.66 -3.37 -9.38
C LEU A 95 12.47 -2.12 -10.25
N ASN A 96 11.84 -1.08 -9.71
CA ASN A 96 11.74 0.20 -10.40
C ASN A 96 13.12 0.79 -10.70
N GLY A 97 14.03 0.78 -9.71
CA GLY A 97 15.42 1.22 -9.91
C GLY A 97 16.18 0.40 -10.95
N GLU A 98 15.83 -0.87 -11.13
CA GLU A 98 16.45 -1.74 -12.14
C GLU A 98 15.86 -1.56 -13.55
N TRP A 99 14.55 -1.36 -13.68
CA TRP A 99 13.86 -1.46 -14.97
C TRP A 99 13.35 -0.15 -15.55
N VAL A 100 12.91 0.80 -14.71
CA VAL A 100 12.26 2.03 -15.20
C VAL A 100 13.21 2.82 -16.11
N GLY A 101 12.67 3.29 -17.25
CA GLY A 101 13.43 4.00 -18.27
C GLY A 101 14.19 3.11 -19.24
N LYS A 102 14.42 1.81 -18.96
CA LYS A 102 14.90 0.86 -19.97
C LYS A 102 13.81 0.56 -20.99
N THR A 103 14.24 0.25 -22.21
CA THR A 103 13.34 -0.11 -23.31
C THR A 103 12.74 -1.50 -23.08
N ASN A 104 11.42 -1.59 -23.11
CA ASN A 104 10.70 -2.85 -23.18
C ASN A 104 10.97 -3.49 -24.56
N PRO A 105 11.55 -4.71 -24.62
CA PRO A 105 11.91 -5.35 -25.87
C PRO A 105 10.70 -5.80 -26.70
N VAL A 106 9.49 -5.83 -26.13
CA VAL A 106 8.28 -6.30 -26.80
C VAL A 106 7.57 -5.20 -27.59
N ASN A 107 7.52 -3.98 -27.07
CA ASN A 107 6.78 -2.87 -27.70
C ASN A 107 7.64 -1.61 -27.93
N GLY A 108 8.94 -1.64 -27.59
CA GLY A 108 9.87 -0.53 -27.79
C GLY A 108 9.62 0.70 -26.91
N GLN A 109 8.68 0.65 -25.97
CA GLN A 109 8.40 1.75 -25.04
C GLN A 109 9.27 1.64 -23.77
N PRO A 110 9.61 2.75 -23.08
CA PRO A 110 10.30 2.67 -21.80
C PRO A 110 9.39 2.07 -20.72
N TYR A 111 9.95 1.23 -19.84
CA TYR A 111 9.25 0.79 -18.62
C TYR A 111 8.88 1.97 -17.73
N VAL A 112 7.76 1.84 -17.01
CA VAL A 112 7.19 2.91 -16.19
C VAL A 112 7.20 2.56 -14.71
N GLN A 113 7.18 3.58 -13.85
CA GLN A 113 7.21 3.40 -12.40
C GLN A 113 5.96 2.66 -11.90
N GLN A 114 6.16 1.51 -11.27
CA GLN A 114 5.10 0.75 -10.61
C GLN A 114 4.92 1.24 -9.16
N GLN A 115 3.71 1.10 -8.64
CA GLN A 115 3.34 1.41 -7.26
C GLN A 115 2.45 0.29 -6.73
N ASP A 116 2.82 -0.28 -5.59
CA ASP A 116 1.95 -1.14 -4.81
C ASP A 116 0.86 -0.36 -4.08
N PHE A 117 -0.24 -1.04 -3.84
CA PHE A 117 -1.36 -0.58 -3.04
C PHE A 117 -2.11 -1.78 -2.47
N TYR A 118 -2.81 -1.57 -1.35
CA TYR A 118 -3.43 -2.61 -0.56
C TYR A 118 -4.90 -2.31 -0.43
N VAL A 119 -5.71 -3.10 -1.13
CA VAL A 119 -7.15 -2.95 -1.15
C VAL A 119 -7.75 -3.65 0.06
N MET A 120 -8.69 -2.96 0.69
CA MET A 120 -9.50 -3.45 1.78
C MET A 120 -10.97 -3.44 1.35
N LEU A 121 -11.69 -4.52 1.62
CA LEU A 121 -13.12 -4.64 1.34
C LEU A 121 -13.94 -4.26 2.58
N GLY A 122 -14.83 -3.28 2.41
CA GLY A 122 -15.76 -2.80 3.42
C GLY A 122 -15.21 -1.63 4.24
N GLN A 123 -15.99 -1.18 5.22
CA GLN A 123 -15.60 0.00 6.01
C GLN A 123 -14.31 -0.19 6.79
N ILE A 124 -13.45 0.85 6.76
CA ILE A 124 -12.12 0.82 7.34
C ILE A 124 -12.13 1.51 8.70
N PRO A 125 -11.73 0.82 9.79
CA PRO A 125 -11.61 1.43 11.11
C PRO A 125 -10.38 2.35 11.15
N VAL A 126 -10.63 3.64 11.33
CA VAL A 126 -9.62 4.69 11.35
C VAL A 126 -9.76 5.53 12.63
N GLN A 127 -8.64 5.85 13.27
CA GLN A 127 -8.57 6.78 14.38
C GLN A 127 -7.60 7.92 14.05
N GLN A 128 -7.86 9.13 14.56
CA GLN A 128 -6.87 10.19 14.50
C GLN A 128 -5.90 10.06 15.69
N ALA A 129 -4.61 10.17 15.39
CA ALA A 129 -3.54 10.20 16.39
C ALA A 129 -2.57 11.34 16.09
N THR A 130 -2.02 11.97 17.13
CA THR A 130 -0.92 12.92 16.97
C THR A 130 0.39 12.20 17.26
N ILE A 131 1.28 12.12 16.26
CA ILE A 131 2.58 11.46 16.36
C ILE A 131 3.64 12.50 16.01
N ASN A 132 4.55 12.77 16.95
CA ASN A 132 5.60 13.80 16.79
C ASN A 132 5.07 15.19 16.38
N GLY A 133 3.88 15.57 16.86
CA GLY A 133 3.26 16.87 16.56
C GLY A 133 2.49 16.95 15.24
N GLN A 134 2.47 15.87 14.45
CA GLN A 134 1.68 15.77 13.22
C GLN A 134 0.46 14.86 13.44
N THR A 135 -0.68 15.26 12.89
CA THR A 135 -1.91 14.44 12.90
C THR A 135 -1.84 13.38 11.80
N TYR A 136 -2.10 12.14 12.18
CA TYR A 136 -2.21 10.98 11.29
C TYR A 136 -3.58 10.33 11.42
N TYR A 137 -4.01 9.71 10.33
CA TYR A 137 -5.14 8.79 10.29
C TYR A 137 -4.63 7.36 10.38
N VAL A 138 -4.83 6.70 11.51
CA VAL A 138 -4.33 5.36 11.76
C VAL A 138 -5.41 4.34 11.44
N ILE A 139 -5.17 3.48 10.46
CA ILE A 139 -5.97 2.30 10.18
C ILE A 139 -5.66 1.26 11.26
N GLU A 140 -6.70 0.79 11.96
CA GLU A 140 -6.58 -0.33 12.90
C GLU A 140 -6.69 -1.65 12.13
N ALA A 141 -5.62 -2.02 11.41
CA ALA A 141 -5.63 -3.10 10.44
C ALA A 141 -6.00 -4.45 11.07
N ASP A 142 -5.65 -4.70 12.34
CA ASP A 142 -6.01 -5.93 13.07
C ASP A 142 -7.52 -6.14 13.23
N LYS A 143 -8.34 -5.09 13.07
CA LYS A 143 -9.80 -5.19 13.11
C LYS A 143 -10.43 -5.54 11.76
N ILE A 144 -9.65 -5.55 10.69
CA ILE A 144 -10.11 -5.92 9.35
C ILE A 144 -9.98 -7.43 9.19
N ASN A 145 -10.99 -8.09 8.62
CA ASN A 145 -10.86 -9.52 8.33
C ASN A 145 -9.71 -9.73 7.32
N PRO A 146 -8.71 -10.60 7.59
CA PRO A 146 -7.61 -10.85 6.66
C PRO A 146 -8.08 -11.27 5.25
N GLN A 147 -9.24 -11.93 5.14
CA GLN A 147 -9.85 -12.31 3.87
C GLN A 147 -10.26 -11.10 3.01
N ASN A 148 -10.41 -9.93 3.62
CA ASN A 148 -10.83 -8.69 2.98
C ASN A 148 -9.64 -7.79 2.60
N ILE A 149 -8.39 -8.27 2.69
CA ILE A 149 -7.20 -7.48 2.38
C ILE A 149 -6.44 -8.16 1.25
N ALA A 150 -6.12 -7.42 0.18
CA ALA A 150 -5.20 -7.91 -0.83
C ALA A 150 -4.25 -6.84 -1.36
N GLY A 151 -3.02 -7.24 -1.69
CA GLY A 151 -2.01 -6.40 -2.31
C GLY A 151 -2.08 -6.44 -3.84
N PHE A 152 -1.80 -5.29 -4.44
CA PHE A 152 -1.79 -5.10 -5.89
C PHE A 152 -0.66 -4.15 -6.27
N TYR A 153 -0.31 -4.11 -7.55
CA TYR A 153 0.58 -3.11 -8.10
C TYR A 153 0.23 -2.78 -9.55
N THR A 154 0.42 -1.52 -9.93
CA THR A 154 0.23 -1.04 -11.31
C THR A 154 1.11 0.18 -11.55
N TYR A 155 1.00 0.81 -12.72
CA TYR A 155 1.59 2.12 -12.98
C TYR A 155 1.12 3.14 -11.93
N GLN A 156 2.06 3.88 -11.34
CA GLN A 156 1.77 4.83 -10.26
C GLN A 156 0.65 5.83 -10.61
N GLY A 157 0.58 6.28 -11.87
CA GLY A 157 -0.45 7.21 -12.34
C GLY A 157 -1.87 6.62 -12.46
N TRP A 158 -2.02 5.30 -12.28
CA TRP A 158 -3.31 4.59 -12.38
C TRP A 158 -3.85 4.06 -11.06
N VAL A 159 -3.12 4.19 -9.94
CA VAL A 159 -3.57 3.62 -8.67
C VAL A 159 -4.97 4.11 -8.29
N PRO A 160 -5.30 5.43 -8.35
CA PRO A 160 -6.68 5.88 -8.11
C PRO A 160 -7.69 5.31 -9.12
N ASN A 161 -7.32 5.21 -10.40
CA ASN A 161 -8.18 4.67 -11.45
C ASN A 161 -8.51 3.19 -11.23
N VAL A 162 -7.56 2.40 -10.71
CA VAL A 162 -7.79 1.00 -10.35
C VAL A 162 -8.82 0.90 -9.23
N VAL A 163 -8.65 1.67 -8.15
CA VAL A 163 -9.58 1.67 -7.01
C VAL A 163 -10.99 2.06 -7.45
N VAL A 164 -11.11 3.13 -8.24
CA VAL A 164 -12.39 3.56 -8.81
C VAL A 164 -12.98 2.47 -9.72
N ALA A 165 -12.16 1.84 -10.57
CA ALA A 165 -12.61 0.79 -11.47
C ALA A 165 -13.13 -0.45 -10.72
N MET A 166 -12.47 -0.87 -9.63
CA MET A 166 -12.95 -1.99 -8.79
C MET A 166 -14.31 -1.72 -8.16
N ASN A 167 -14.65 -0.46 -7.91
CA ASN A 167 -15.95 -0.03 -7.40
C ASN A 167 -16.99 0.28 -8.48
N MET A 168 -16.59 0.26 -9.76
CA MET A 168 -17.46 0.63 -10.87
C MET A 168 -18.34 -0.58 -11.28
N PRO A 169 -19.67 -0.44 -11.29
CA PRO A 169 -20.56 -1.50 -11.77
C PRO A 169 -20.24 -1.92 -13.20
N GLY A 170 -20.13 -3.24 -13.43
CA GLY A 170 -19.80 -3.81 -14.74
C GLY A 170 -18.31 -3.97 -15.02
N THR A 171 -17.43 -3.44 -14.18
CA THR A 171 -16.00 -3.78 -14.22
C THR A 171 -15.79 -5.21 -13.76
N HIS A 172 -14.92 -5.94 -14.45
CA HIS A 172 -14.48 -7.27 -14.04
C HIS A 172 -12.98 -7.43 -14.25
N ALA A 173 -12.36 -8.37 -13.55
CA ALA A 173 -10.97 -8.74 -13.76
C ALA A 173 -10.84 -9.93 -14.71
N ALA A 174 -9.77 -9.91 -15.49
CA ALA A 174 -9.41 -10.97 -16.42
C ALA A 174 -7.89 -11.14 -16.49
N VAL A 175 -7.44 -12.28 -17.00
CA VAL A 175 -6.03 -12.57 -17.26
C VAL A 175 -5.73 -12.48 -18.76
N LEU A 176 -4.62 -11.82 -19.11
CA LEU A 176 -4.10 -11.80 -20.46
C LEU A 176 -3.42 -13.14 -20.76
N PRO A 177 -3.69 -13.82 -21.89
CA PRO A 177 -2.94 -15.01 -22.28
C PRO A 177 -1.47 -14.68 -22.54
N GLY A 178 -0.57 -15.68 -22.45
CA GLY A 178 0.88 -15.45 -22.54
C GLY A 178 1.34 -14.87 -23.89
N ASN A 179 0.54 -15.03 -24.93
CA ASN A 179 0.74 -14.49 -26.28
C ASN A 179 -0.22 -13.33 -26.60
N SER A 180 -0.76 -12.64 -25.59
CA SER A 180 -1.71 -11.55 -25.81
C SER A 180 -1.11 -10.43 -26.68
N PRO A 181 -1.83 -9.90 -27.68
CA PRO A 181 -1.35 -8.78 -28.48
C PRO A 181 -1.27 -7.48 -27.68
N VAL A 182 -1.91 -7.40 -26.50
CA VAL A 182 -1.81 -6.24 -25.59
C VAL A 182 -0.35 -5.93 -25.26
N PHE A 183 0.50 -6.95 -25.09
CA PHE A 183 1.92 -6.74 -24.78
C PHE A 183 2.68 -5.99 -25.88
N GLN A 184 2.18 -6.03 -27.13
CA GLN A 184 2.78 -5.36 -28.28
C GLN A 184 2.25 -3.93 -28.46
N TRP A 185 1.23 -3.50 -27.71
CA TRP A 185 0.70 -2.15 -27.82
C TRP A 185 1.78 -1.12 -27.44
N THR A 186 2.03 -0.17 -28.33
CA THR A 186 3.04 0.88 -28.18
C THR A 186 2.50 2.05 -27.34
N ASN A 187 2.03 1.74 -26.13
CA ASN A 187 1.50 2.69 -25.16
C ASN A 187 1.75 2.20 -23.71
N THR A 188 1.33 2.99 -22.73
CA THR A 188 1.47 2.64 -21.31
C THR A 188 0.74 1.34 -20.97
N THR A 189 -0.42 1.06 -21.59
CA THR A 189 -1.19 -0.17 -21.35
C THR A 189 -0.41 -1.42 -21.73
N GLY A 190 0.15 -1.47 -22.94
CA GLY A 190 0.99 -2.61 -23.34
C GLY A 190 2.24 -2.75 -22.48
N THR A 191 2.84 -1.61 -22.11
CA THR A 191 4.03 -1.57 -21.26
C THR A 191 3.76 -2.14 -19.87
N VAL A 192 2.72 -1.67 -19.18
CA VAL A 192 2.36 -2.14 -17.83
C VAL A 192 1.88 -3.58 -17.85
N ALA A 193 1.10 -3.97 -18.87
CA ALA A 193 0.68 -5.36 -19.04
C ALA A 193 1.87 -6.33 -19.10
N TYR A 194 2.90 -5.98 -19.88
CA TYR A 194 4.11 -6.79 -19.96
C TYR A 194 4.98 -6.66 -18.69
N GLN A 195 5.11 -5.46 -18.12
CA GLN A 195 5.94 -5.21 -16.95
C GLN A 195 5.43 -5.92 -15.70
N THR A 196 4.11 -6.08 -15.53
CA THR A 196 3.56 -6.89 -14.43
C THR A 196 3.94 -8.37 -14.58
N MET A 197 3.97 -8.90 -15.80
CA MET A 197 4.47 -10.23 -16.07
C MET A 197 5.97 -10.36 -15.74
N LEU A 198 6.76 -9.32 -15.99
CA LEU A 198 8.18 -9.29 -15.62
C LEU A 198 8.36 -9.28 -14.10
N TYR A 199 7.67 -8.39 -13.38
CA TYR A 199 7.84 -8.21 -11.93
C TYR A 199 7.40 -9.44 -11.13
N GLN A 200 6.38 -10.18 -11.60
CA GLN A 200 5.93 -11.40 -10.92
C GLN A 200 7.05 -12.45 -10.75
N HIS A 201 8.09 -12.43 -11.61
CA HIS A 201 9.20 -13.37 -11.53
C HIS A 201 10.21 -13.04 -10.42
N TYR A 202 10.13 -11.83 -9.87
CA TYR A 202 11.06 -11.32 -8.86
C TYR A 202 10.42 -11.11 -7.50
N ILE A 203 9.08 -11.00 -7.45
CA ILE A 203 8.33 -10.80 -6.22
C ILE A 203 7.67 -12.12 -5.82
N GLU A 204 7.98 -12.58 -4.60
CA GLU A 204 7.39 -13.81 -4.06
C GLU A 204 5.86 -13.65 -3.93
N TYR A 205 5.11 -14.69 -4.33
CA TYR A 205 3.64 -14.68 -4.32
C TYR A 205 2.99 -13.54 -5.12
N ALA A 206 3.70 -12.98 -6.11
CA ALA A 206 3.10 -12.07 -7.07
C ALA A 206 2.57 -12.80 -8.31
N ALA A 207 1.52 -12.24 -8.89
CA ALA A 207 1.03 -12.61 -10.20
C ALA A 207 0.84 -11.37 -11.07
N GLY A 208 1.23 -11.45 -12.33
CA GLY A 208 1.08 -10.39 -13.33
C GLY A 208 0.01 -10.73 -14.37
N ARG A 209 -0.04 -9.95 -15.45
CA ARG A 209 -0.94 -10.17 -16.60
C ARG A 209 -2.42 -9.98 -16.29
N HIS A 210 -2.78 -9.43 -15.14
CA HIS A 210 -4.16 -9.14 -14.82
C HIS A 210 -4.59 -7.81 -15.45
N VAL A 211 -5.87 -7.71 -15.81
CA VAL A 211 -6.48 -6.48 -16.32
C VAL A 211 -7.85 -6.29 -15.68
N LEU A 212 -8.17 -5.06 -15.31
CA LEU A 212 -9.55 -4.64 -15.08
C LEU A 212 -10.15 -4.23 -16.40
N VAL A 213 -11.27 -4.83 -16.79
CA VAL A 213 -12.01 -4.52 -18.00
C VAL A 213 -13.23 -3.69 -17.60
N LEU A 214 -13.22 -2.42 -18.00
CA LEU A 214 -14.29 -1.47 -17.70
C LEU A 214 -15.50 -1.68 -18.64
N PRO A 215 -16.70 -1.16 -18.29
CA PRO A 215 -17.90 -1.28 -19.13
C PRO A 215 -17.75 -0.74 -20.56
N ASN A 216 -16.85 0.21 -20.77
CA ASN A 216 -16.56 0.79 -22.10
C ASN A 216 -15.49 0.01 -22.88
N GLY A 217 -15.03 -1.13 -22.38
CA GLY A 217 -13.99 -1.96 -22.99
C GLY A 217 -12.55 -1.51 -22.73
N THR A 218 -12.34 -0.39 -22.03
CA THR A 218 -11.01 0.05 -21.59
C THR A 218 -10.43 -0.97 -20.61
N ILE A 219 -9.14 -1.26 -20.73
CA ILE A 219 -8.44 -2.14 -19.80
C ILE A 219 -7.39 -1.39 -18.97
N ILE A 220 -7.30 -1.74 -17.68
CA ILE A 220 -6.26 -1.25 -16.77
C ILE A 220 -5.42 -2.45 -16.29
N PRO A 221 -4.19 -2.62 -16.80
CA PRO A 221 -3.31 -3.69 -16.38
C PRO A 221 -2.82 -3.51 -14.94
N TYR A 222 -2.71 -4.61 -14.22
CA TYR A 222 -2.19 -4.66 -12.85
C TYR A 222 -1.59 -6.04 -12.55
N GLY A 223 -0.89 -6.14 -11.42
CA GLY A 223 -0.52 -7.39 -10.80
C GLY A 223 -1.06 -7.49 -9.37
N SER A 224 -1.12 -8.70 -8.83
CA SER A 224 -1.42 -8.97 -7.43
C SER A 224 -0.15 -9.36 -6.68
N VAL A 225 -0.11 -9.06 -5.38
CA VAL A 225 0.99 -9.40 -4.47
C VAL A 225 0.40 -9.69 -3.08
N SER A 226 1.09 -10.49 -2.27
CA SER A 226 0.67 -10.77 -0.89
C SER A 226 0.37 -9.49 -0.09
N PRO A 227 -0.64 -9.46 0.80
CA PRO A 227 -1.59 -10.53 1.11
C PRO A 227 -2.58 -10.80 -0.03
N LEU A 228 -3.17 -11.99 -0.05
CA LEU A 228 -4.15 -12.42 -1.06
C LEU A 228 -5.44 -12.87 -0.36
N GLY A 229 -6.19 -11.92 0.20
CA GLY A 229 -7.45 -12.19 0.88
C GLY A 229 -8.49 -12.84 -0.03
N SER A 230 -9.15 -13.90 0.44
CA SER A 230 -10.06 -14.71 -0.36
C SER A 230 -11.28 -13.96 -0.89
N ALA A 231 -11.70 -12.86 -0.24
CA ALA A 231 -12.78 -12.03 -0.73
C ALA A 231 -12.41 -11.22 -1.99
N LEU A 232 -11.12 -11.14 -2.33
CA LEU A 232 -10.60 -10.45 -3.52
C LEU A 232 -10.05 -11.41 -4.59
N PHE A 233 -10.31 -12.72 -4.49
CA PHE A 233 -9.81 -13.71 -5.45
C PHE A 233 -10.30 -13.49 -6.88
N ASN A 234 -11.47 -12.87 -7.06
CA ASN A 234 -11.92 -12.44 -8.36
C ASN A 234 -10.94 -11.46 -9.03
N PHE A 235 -10.18 -10.68 -8.25
CA PHE A 235 -9.16 -9.74 -8.74
C PHE A 235 -7.74 -10.30 -8.66
N THR A 236 -7.40 -11.09 -7.65
CA THR A 236 -6.02 -11.60 -7.50
C THR A 236 -5.75 -12.86 -8.30
N SER A 237 -6.80 -13.60 -8.68
CA SER A 237 -6.75 -14.85 -9.44
C SER A 237 -7.94 -14.96 -10.40
N PRO A 238 -8.09 -14.01 -11.36
CA PRO A 238 -9.24 -13.98 -12.25
C PRO A 238 -9.29 -15.23 -13.14
N SER A 239 -10.47 -15.84 -13.27
CA SER A 239 -10.68 -17.02 -14.11
C SER A 239 -11.00 -16.67 -15.57
N GLN A 240 -11.40 -15.43 -15.83
CA GLN A 240 -11.76 -14.97 -17.17
C GLN A 240 -10.51 -14.62 -17.96
N VAL A 241 -10.44 -15.04 -19.23
CA VAL A 241 -9.35 -14.68 -20.13
C VAL A 241 -9.77 -13.47 -20.97
N TYR A 242 -8.97 -12.41 -20.96
CA TYR A 242 -9.18 -11.28 -21.86
C TYR A 242 -8.42 -11.52 -23.16
N ASN A 243 -9.17 -11.79 -24.23
CA ASN A 243 -8.63 -11.99 -25.57
C ASN A 243 -9.16 -10.89 -26.50
N PRO A 244 -8.43 -9.76 -26.63
CA PRO A 244 -8.86 -8.70 -27.54
C PRO A 244 -8.77 -9.22 -28.98
N SER A 245 -9.65 -8.73 -29.84
CA SER A 245 -9.56 -8.95 -31.28
C SER A 245 -8.22 -8.41 -31.79
N SER A 246 -7.49 -9.23 -32.56
CA SER A 246 -6.20 -8.89 -33.16
C SER A 246 -6.25 -7.67 -34.07
#